data_AF-A0A1H3ZB69-F1
#
_entry.id   AF-A0A1H3ZB69-F1
#
_cell.length_a   1.000
_cell.length_b   1.000
_cell.length_c   1.000
_cell.angle_alpha   90.00
_cell.angle_beta   90.00
_cell.angle_gamma   90.00
#
_symmetry.space_group_name_H-M   'P 1'
#
loop_
_entity.id
_entity.type
_entity.pdbx_description
1 polymer ?
#
loop_
_entity_poly.entity_id
_entity_poly.type
_entity_poly.pdbx_seq_one_letter_code
_entity_poly.pdbx_strand_id
1 'polypeptide(L)'
;MENYLITLSENILFQAQNKQDTTYLRRELHYLKLRKLEVFLDSDELKNRFWTNIYNAFFLIIAGEAMQMNAAYKYKRIKISGNILSLDDIEYKILKRNNNRFSQKLKTVIFSSSFVKGLAVANVGLSTQLILNRSTRCTNHNDKALS
;
A
#
# COMPACT_ATOMS: atom_id res chain seq x y z
N MET A 1 8.67 7.85 16.71
CA MET A 1 8.46 8.78 15.59
C MET A 1 7.63 8.05 14.55
N GLU A 2 6.49 8.62 14.18
CA GLU A 2 5.63 8.01 13.17
C GLU A 2 6.30 8.13 11.80
N ASN A 3 6.28 7.04 11.03
CA ASN A 3 6.93 7.01 9.73
C ASN A 3 6.05 7.74 8.71
N TYR A 4 6.52 8.89 8.23
CA TYR A 4 5.78 9.75 7.31
C TYR A 4 5.22 9.01 6.08
N LEU A 5 5.95 8.02 5.54
CA LEU A 5 5.45 7.25 4.38
C LEU A 5 4.32 6.30 4.74
N ILE A 6 4.32 5.77 5.97
CA ILE A 6 3.22 4.96 6.48
C ILE A 6 1.98 5.83 6.61
N THR A 7 2.08 6.97 7.29
CA THR A 7 0.96 7.92 7.44
C THR A 7 0.44 8.40 6.08
N LEU A 8 1.32 8.69 5.12
CA LEU A 8 0.92 9.03 3.74
C LEU A 8 0.13 7.90 3.08
N SER A 9 0.61 6.65 3.17
CA SER A 9 -0.07 5.49 2.59
C SER A 9 -1.43 5.22 3.24
N GLU A 10 -1.54 5.43 4.55
CA GLU A 10 -2.78 5.28 5.32
C GLU A 10 -3.80 6.35 4.95
N ASN A 11 -3.35 7.60 4.79
CA ASN A 11 -4.21 8.69 4.34
C ASN A 11 -4.76 8.46 2.92
N ILE A 12 -3.94 7.92 2.01
CA ILE A 12 -4.40 7.55 0.67
C ILE A 12 -5.48 6.47 0.75
N LEU A 13 -5.24 5.43 1.56
CA LEU A 13 -6.21 4.35 1.76
C LEU A 13 -7.52 4.86 2.37
N PHE A 14 -7.43 5.67 3.42
CA PHE A 14 -8.59 6.25 4.09
C PHE A 14 -9.43 7.10 3.13
N GLN A 15 -8.81 7.97 2.34
CA GLN A 15 -9.54 8.77 1.36
C GLN A 15 -10.13 7.92 0.24
N ALA A 16 -9.43 6.88 -0.22
CA ALA A 16 -9.96 5.93 -1.21
C ALA A 16 -11.19 5.16 -0.68
N GLN A 17 -11.17 4.73 0.59
CA GLN A 17 -12.31 4.08 1.25
C GLN A 17 -13.54 5.00 1.31
N ASN A 18 -13.32 6.29 1.57
CA ASN A 18 -14.36 7.30 1.62
C ASN A 18 -14.75 7.85 0.24
N LYS A 19 -14.20 7.31 -0.85
CA LYS A 19 -14.40 7.79 -2.24
C LYS A 19 -14.12 9.29 -2.42
N GLN A 20 -13.17 9.81 -1.65
CA GLN A 20 -12.71 11.21 -1.72
C GLN A 20 -11.62 11.38 -2.79
N ASP A 21 -11.33 12.63 -3.15
CA ASP A 21 -10.31 12.93 -4.15
C ASP A 21 -8.90 12.63 -3.62
N THR A 22 -8.24 11.63 -4.22
CA THR A 22 -6.88 11.21 -3.87
C THR A 22 -5.81 11.87 -4.74
N THR A 23 -6.18 12.80 -5.64
CA THR A 23 -5.28 13.36 -6.65
C THR A 23 -4.07 14.06 -6.05
N TYR A 24 -4.24 14.85 -4.99
CA TYR A 24 -3.14 15.55 -4.32
C TYR A 24 -2.14 14.56 -3.71
N LEU A 25 -2.60 13.58 -2.94
CA LEU A 25 -1.73 12.60 -2.29
C LEU A 25 -1.02 11.69 -3.31
N ARG A 26 -1.68 11.36 -4.42
CA ARG A 26 -1.07 10.61 -5.53
C ARG A 26 0.01 11.43 -6.23
N ARG A 27 -0.19 12.75 -6.35
CA ARG A 27 0.83 13.66 -6.88
C ARG A 27 2.03 13.71 -5.95
N GLU A 28 1.80 13.82 -4.65
CA GLU A 28 2.85 13.76 -3.63
C GLU A 28 3.66 12.46 -3.74
N LEU A 29 2.97 11.31 -3.83
CA LEU A 29 3.58 9.99 -4.04
C LEU A 29 4.45 9.91 -5.31
N HIS A 30 4.04 10.59 -6.39
CA HIS A 30 4.80 10.64 -7.63
C HIS A 30 6.10 11.45 -7.52
N TYR A 31 6.09 12.56 -6.78
CA TYR A 31 7.25 13.46 -6.62
C TYR A 31 8.22 13.04 -5.49
N LEU A 32 7.87 12.03 -4.70
CA LEU A 32 8.80 11.47 -3.72
C LEU A 32 10.06 10.96 -4.41
N LYS A 33 11.22 11.24 -3.80
CA LYS A 33 12.50 10.72 -4.29
C LYS A 33 12.68 9.28 -3.83
N LEU A 34 13.20 8.42 -4.71
CA LEU A 34 13.50 7.01 -4.40
C LEU A 34 14.34 6.87 -3.13
N ARG A 35 15.39 7.70 -2.98
CA ARG A 35 16.24 7.69 -1.78
C ARG A 35 15.46 7.91 -0.48
N LYS A 36 14.40 8.74 -0.50
CA LYS A 36 13.54 8.91 0.67
C LYS A 36 12.76 7.63 0.93
N LEU A 37 12.18 7.01 -0.10
CA LEU A 37 11.49 5.73 0.05
C LEU A 37 12.39 4.67 0.68
N GLU A 38 13.65 4.54 0.24
CA GLU A 38 14.59 3.55 0.80
C GLU A 38 14.99 3.85 2.25
N VAL A 39 15.20 5.13 2.60
CA VAL A 39 15.58 5.54 3.96
C VAL A 39 14.42 5.37 4.94
N PHE A 40 13.20 5.70 4.53
CA PHE A 40 12.02 5.58 5.38
C PHE A 40 11.45 4.16 5.38
N LEU A 41 11.69 3.33 4.36
CA LEU A 41 11.27 1.92 4.32
C LEU A 41 12.48 1.01 4.51
N ASP A 42 13.18 1.19 5.62
CA ASP A 42 14.39 0.44 5.97
C ASP A 42 14.10 -1.01 6.40
N SER A 43 12.93 -1.27 6.97
CA SER A 43 12.47 -2.60 7.40
C SER A 43 11.47 -3.24 6.43
N ASP A 44 11.54 -4.57 6.31
CA ASP A 44 10.56 -5.37 5.56
C ASP A 44 9.13 -5.19 6.10
N GLU A 45 8.95 -4.95 7.40
CA GLU A 45 7.64 -4.67 7.99
C GLU A 45 7.05 -3.36 7.47
N LEU A 46 7.87 -2.31 7.42
CA LEU A 46 7.47 -1.00 6.91
C LEU A 46 7.17 -1.05 5.41
N LYS A 47 8.01 -1.76 4.64
CA LYS A 47 7.76 -2.02 3.22
C LYS A 47 6.42 -2.74 3.03
N ASN A 48 6.18 -3.84 3.76
CA ASN A 48 4.93 -4.59 3.67
C ASN A 48 3.71 -3.71 3.97
N ARG A 49 3.74 -2.95 5.06
CA ARG A 49 2.63 -2.08 5.46
C ARG A 49 2.36 -0.99 4.41
N PHE A 50 3.41 -0.29 3.99
CA PHE A 50 3.33 0.74 2.95
C PHE A 50 2.73 0.17 1.66
N TRP A 51 3.28 -0.93 1.13
CA TRP A 51 2.84 -1.50 -0.13
C TRP A 51 1.44 -2.11 -0.07
N THR A 52 1.06 -2.68 1.07
CA THR A 52 -0.30 -3.18 1.30
C THR A 52 -1.32 -2.05 1.27
N ASN A 53 -1.02 -0.93 1.93
CA ASN A 53 -1.90 0.25 1.93
C ASN A 53 -2.04 0.84 0.52
N ILE A 54 -0.92 0.99 -0.19
CA ILE A 54 -0.93 1.45 -1.59
C ILE A 54 -1.75 0.50 -2.48
N TYR A 55 -1.51 -0.81 -2.40
CA TYR A 55 -2.26 -1.80 -3.18
C TYR A 55 -3.77 -1.69 -2.93
N ASN A 56 -4.18 -1.71 -1.65
CA ASN A 56 -5.59 -1.64 -1.29
C ASN A 56 -6.24 -0.32 -1.73
N ALA A 57 -5.54 0.80 -1.60
CA ALA A 57 -6.07 2.09 -1.99
C ALA A 57 -6.29 2.18 -3.51
N PHE A 58 -5.30 1.77 -4.31
CA PHE A 58 -5.42 1.77 -5.76
C PHE A 58 -6.43 0.73 -6.26
N PHE A 59 -6.55 -0.40 -5.58
CA PHE A 59 -7.61 -1.37 -5.85
C PHE A 59 -9.00 -0.73 -5.69
N LEU A 60 -9.26 0.01 -4.61
CA LEU A 60 -10.53 0.70 -4.40
C LEU A 60 -10.80 1.79 -5.44
N ILE A 61 -9.77 2.58 -5.78
CA ILE A 61 -9.86 3.62 -6.82
C ILE A 61 -10.25 3.00 -8.16
N ILE A 62 -9.56 1.92 -8.55
CA ILE A 62 -9.80 1.22 -9.82
C ILE A 62 -11.15 0.50 -9.80
N ALA A 63 -11.53 -0.11 -8.67
CA ALA A 63 -12.83 -0.77 -8.50
C ALA A 63 -14.02 0.20 -8.63
N GLY A 64 -13.80 1.48 -8.34
CA GLY A 64 -14.78 2.54 -8.59
C GLY A 64 -14.93 2.94 -10.06
N GLU A 65 -13.95 2.62 -10.91
CA GLU A 65 -14.05 2.80 -12.37
C GLU A 65 -14.84 1.61 -12.94
N ALA A 66 -15.86 1.86 -13.78
CA ALA A 66 -16.71 0.82 -14.40
C ALA A 66 -15.98 -0.04 -15.47
N MET A 67 -14.70 -0.32 -15.25
CA MET A 67 -13.84 -1.11 -16.13
C MET A 67 -13.87 -2.59 -15.72
N GLN A 68 -13.64 -3.50 -16.68
CA GLN A 68 -13.42 -4.91 -16.35
C GLN A 68 -12.17 -5.06 -15.45
N MET A 69 -12.39 -5.50 -14.21
CA MET A 69 -11.35 -5.61 -13.18
C MET A 69 -10.10 -6.35 -13.68
N ASN A 70 -10.27 -7.48 -14.38
CA ASN A 70 -9.16 -8.30 -14.88
C ASN A 70 -8.21 -7.55 -15.83
N ALA A 71 -8.73 -6.64 -16.66
CA ALA A 71 -7.89 -5.81 -17.51
C ALA A 71 -7.25 -4.67 -16.70
N ALA A 72 -7.98 -4.16 -15.72
CA ALA A 72 -7.57 -3.05 -14.89
C ALA A 72 -6.28 -3.33 -14.08
N TYR A 73 -6.13 -4.56 -13.58
CA TYR A 73 -4.93 -4.99 -12.83
C TYR A 73 -3.61 -4.87 -13.61
N LYS A 74 -3.67 -5.01 -14.94
CA LYS A 74 -2.50 -5.02 -15.82
C LYS A 74 -2.06 -3.63 -16.27
N TYR A 75 -2.91 -2.62 -16.15
CA TYR A 75 -2.58 -1.28 -16.64
C TYR A 75 -1.56 -0.59 -15.73
N LYS A 76 -0.49 -0.08 -16.35
CA LYS A 76 0.53 0.74 -15.68
C LYS A 76 -0.01 2.15 -15.44
N ARG A 77 -0.69 2.37 -14.31
CA ARG A 77 -1.33 3.66 -13.95
C ARG A 77 -0.88 4.21 -12.61
N ILE A 78 -0.20 3.41 -11.79
CA ILE A 78 0.23 3.77 -10.44
C ILE A 78 1.59 4.45 -10.56
N LYS A 79 1.64 5.76 -10.29
CA LYS A 79 2.85 6.57 -10.41
C LYS A 79 3.49 6.78 -9.04
N ILE A 80 4.71 6.26 -8.84
CA ILE A 80 5.44 6.34 -7.56
C ILE A 80 6.90 6.68 -7.85
N SER A 81 7.39 7.78 -7.27
CA SER A 81 8.78 8.24 -7.42
C SER A 81 9.26 8.22 -8.88
N GLY A 82 8.45 8.78 -9.78
CA GLY A 82 8.73 8.83 -11.23
C GLY A 82 8.60 7.51 -12.00
N ASN A 83 8.30 6.39 -11.32
CA ASN A 83 8.07 5.09 -11.96
C ASN A 83 6.57 4.82 -12.12
N ILE A 84 6.22 4.03 -13.14
CA ILE A 84 4.84 3.63 -13.43
C ILE A 84 4.69 2.13 -13.22
N LEU A 85 3.79 1.75 -12.32
CA LEU A 85 3.51 0.38 -11.90
C LEU A 85 2.05 0.01 -12.21
N SER A 86 1.80 -1.30 -12.33
CA SER A 86 0.45 -1.88 -12.30
C SER A 86 0.14 -2.48 -10.92
N LEU A 87 -1.13 -2.85 -10.68
CA LEU A 87 -1.49 -3.58 -9.45
C LEU A 87 -0.79 -4.94 -9.40
N ASP A 88 -0.72 -5.65 -10.54
CA ASP A 88 0.04 -6.91 -10.67
C ASP A 88 1.52 -6.73 -10.31
N ASP A 89 2.13 -5.61 -10.71
CA ASP A 89 3.53 -5.32 -10.39
C ASP A 89 3.72 -5.21 -8.86
N ILE A 90 2.79 -4.58 -8.16
CA ILE A 90 2.85 -4.44 -6.70
C ILE A 90 2.61 -5.80 -6.01
N GLU A 91 1.56 -6.53 -6.39
CA GLU A 91 1.19 -7.81 -5.77
C GLU A 91 2.28 -8.88 -5.95
N TYR A 92 2.72 -9.09 -7.19
CA TYR A 92 3.62 -10.21 -7.51
C TYR A 92 5.09 -9.87 -7.36
N LYS A 93 5.51 -8.64 -7.65
CA LYS A 93 6.95 -8.31 -7.65
C LYS A 93 7.42 -7.73 -6.32
N ILE A 94 6.58 -6.93 -5.66
CA ILE A 94 6.95 -6.21 -4.44
C ILE A 94 6.52 -6.98 -3.20
N LEU A 95 5.22 -7.31 -3.11
CA LEU A 95 4.66 -8.08 -1.99
C LEU A 95 4.94 -9.58 -2.13
N LYS A 96 5.25 -10.06 -3.34
CA LYS A 96 5.48 -11.48 -3.67
C LYS A 96 4.34 -12.40 -3.17
N ARG A 97 3.10 -11.92 -3.23
CA ARG A 97 1.93 -12.67 -2.78
C ARG A 97 1.56 -13.71 -3.84
N ASN A 98 2.01 -14.95 -3.66
CA ASN A 98 1.66 -16.06 -4.54
C ASN A 98 0.23 -16.54 -4.26
N ASN A 99 -0.77 -15.87 -4.81
CA ASN A 99 -2.12 -16.43 -4.89
C ASN A 99 -2.15 -17.48 -6.00
N ASN A 100 -2.22 -18.76 -5.62
CA ASN A 100 -2.35 -19.94 -6.48
C ASN A 100 -3.64 -19.99 -7.35
N ARG A 101 -4.30 -18.86 -7.63
CA ARG A 101 -5.60 -18.81 -8.35
C ARG A 101 -5.56 -18.30 -9.78
N PHE A 102 -4.47 -17.70 -10.26
CA PHE A 102 -4.41 -17.24 -11.64
C PHE A 102 -3.19 -17.80 -12.37
N SER A 103 -3.40 -19.00 -12.88
CA SER A 103 -2.55 -19.72 -13.82
C SER A 103 -2.00 -18.79 -14.90
N GLN A 104 -0.67 -18.70 -14.94
CA GLN A 104 0.11 -18.81 -16.18
C GLN A 104 -0.34 -17.91 -17.35
N LYS A 105 0.11 -16.64 -17.37
CA LYS A 105 0.45 -15.87 -18.59
C LYS A 105 0.78 -14.40 -18.26
N LEU A 106 1.77 -14.16 -17.41
CA LEU A 106 2.56 -12.95 -17.57
C LEU A 106 3.99 -13.40 -17.82
N LYS A 107 4.42 -13.28 -19.08
CA LYS A 107 5.84 -13.21 -19.41
C LYS A 107 6.42 -12.18 -18.45
N THR A 108 7.21 -12.68 -17.52
CA THR A 108 7.99 -11.91 -16.57
C THR A 108 8.90 -11.00 -17.39
N VAL A 109 8.40 -9.81 -17.75
CA VAL A 109 9.29 -8.70 -18.02
C VAL A 109 9.97 -8.47 -16.68
N ILE A 110 11.17 -9.03 -16.57
CA ILE A 110 12.14 -8.83 -15.51
C ILE A 110 12.43 -7.33 -15.52
N PHE A 111 11.53 -6.54 -14.94
CA PHE A 111 11.83 -5.17 -14.56
C PHE A 111 12.70 -5.27 -13.32
N SER A 112 13.96 -5.58 -13.60
CA SER A 112 15.11 -5.54 -12.71
C SER A 112 15.56 -4.09 -12.50
N SER A 113 14.64 -3.12 -12.48
CA SER A 113 15.02 -1.76 -12.12
C SER A 113 15.50 -1.79 -10.67
N SER A 114 16.59 -1.07 -10.39
CA SER A 114 17.11 -0.88 -9.03
C SER A 114 16.01 -0.46 -8.05
N PHE A 115 15.01 0.27 -8.54
CA PHE A 115 13.78 0.64 -7.84
C PHE A 115 13.05 -0.54 -7.19
N VAL A 116 12.69 -1.58 -7.96
CA VAL A 116 11.93 -2.72 -7.42
C VAL A 116 12.83 -3.54 -6.48
N LYS A 117 14.12 -3.68 -6.78
CA LYS A 117 15.07 -4.41 -5.93
C LYS A 117 15.27 -3.74 -4.56
N GLY A 118 15.32 -2.40 -4.50
CA GLY A 118 15.48 -1.66 -3.23
C GLY A 118 14.23 -1.68 -2.35
N LEU A 119 13.05 -1.67 -2.98
CA LEU A 119 11.76 -1.53 -2.29
C LEU A 119 11.00 -2.85 -2.10
N ALA A 120 11.43 -3.93 -2.76
CA ALA A 120 10.85 -5.26 -2.57
C ALA A 120 11.11 -5.76 -1.16
N VAL A 121 10.14 -6.50 -0.65
CA VAL A 121 10.21 -7.17 0.64
C VAL A 121 11.12 -8.39 0.48
N ALA A 122 12.16 -8.48 1.30
CA ALA A 122 13.15 -9.55 1.19
C ALA A 122 12.56 -10.89 1.69
N ASN A 123 11.96 -10.88 2.87
CA ASN A 123 11.24 -12.01 3.44
C ASN A 123 9.73 -11.76 3.38
N VAL A 124 9.00 -12.60 2.64
CA VAL A 124 7.53 -12.72 2.81
C VAL A 124 7.30 -13.38 4.17
N GLY A 125 7.50 -12.60 5.23
CA GLY A 125 7.25 -13.03 6.59
C GLY A 125 5.80 -13.47 6.65
N LEU A 126 5.59 -14.74 6.94
CA LEU A 126 4.28 -15.36 7.15
C LEU A 126 3.71 -14.86 8.50
N SER A 127 3.61 -13.54 8.65
CA SER A 127 3.12 -12.86 9.85
C SER A 127 1.87 -12.08 9.46
N THR A 128 0.85 -12.83 9.04
CA THR A 128 -0.52 -12.52 9.45
C THR A 128 -0.56 -12.48 10.97
N GLN A 129 -0.25 -11.32 11.56
CA GLN A 129 -0.86 -10.92 12.82
C GLN A 129 -1.67 -9.66 12.54
N LEU A 130 -2.92 -9.94 12.20
CA LEU A 130 -4.07 -9.08 12.30
C LEU A 130 -4.12 -8.49 13.72
N ILE A 131 -3.38 -7.41 13.99
CA ILE A 131 -3.58 -6.62 15.21
C ILE A 131 -4.59 -5.52 14.86
N LEU A 132 -5.85 -5.93 14.71
CA LEU A 132 -6.98 -5.04 14.87
C LEU A 132 -7.39 -5.07 16.35
N ASN A 133 -6.57 -4.51 17.24
CA ASN A 133 -7.03 -3.97 18.51
C ASN A 133 -5.92 -3.23 19.25
N ARG A 134 -6.12 -1.92 19.48
CA ARG A 134 -6.00 -1.25 20.79
C ARG A 134 -6.35 0.23 20.67
N SER A 135 -7.64 0.51 20.78
CA SER A 135 -8.14 1.73 21.42
C SER A 135 -9.21 1.35 22.45
N THR A 136 -8.84 0.48 23.39
CA THR A 136 -9.39 0.53 24.75
C THR A 136 -8.42 1.30 25.63
N ARG A 137 -8.58 2.62 25.65
CA ARG A 137 -8.07 3.46 26.75
C ARG A 137 -8.82 4.79 26.81
N CYS A 138 -9.98 4.75 27.46
CA CYS A 138 -10.50 5.85 28.28
C CYS A 138 -11.22 5.22 29.48
N THR A 139 -10.45 4.71 30.44
CA THR A 139 -10.91 4.60 31.83
C THR A 139 -10.28 5.76 32.58
N ASN A 140 -11.14 6.70 33.00
CA ASN A 140 -11.03 7.63 34.12
C ASN A 140 -12.42 8.29 34.16
N HIS A 141 -13.13 8.46 35.27
CA HIS A 141 -12.99 8.07 36.66
C HIS A 141 -14.41 8.29 37.23
N ASN A 142 -14.89 7.46 38.15
CA ASN A 142 -16.13 7.76 38.87
C ASN A 142 -15.99 9.11 39.58
N ASP A 143 -16.99 9.99 39.46
CA ASP A 143 -17.48 10.80 40.58
C ASP A 143 -18.88 11.39 40.28
N LYS A 144 -19.84 10.94 41.10
CA LYS A 144 -21.01 11.67 41.64
C LYS A 144 -21.78 12.66 40.74
N ALA A 145 -23.05 12.32 40.48
CA ALA A 145 -24.19 13.15 40.91
C ALA A 145 -25.52 12.45 40.57
N LEU A 146 -26.04 11.71 41.55
CA LEU A 146 -27.49 11.64 41.78
C LEU A 146 -27.83 12.87 42.63
N SER A 147 -28.68 13.74 42.12
CA SER A 147 -29.61 14.57 42.88
C SER A 147 -30.84 14.86 42.04
#